data_AF-A0A4S8K9C2-F1
#
_entry.id   AF-A0A4S8K9C2-F1
#
_cell.length_a   1.000
_cell.length_b   1.000
_cell.length_c   1.000
_cell.angle_alpha   90.00
_cell.angle_beta   90.00
_cell.angle_gamma   90.00
#
_symmetry.space_group_name_H-M   'P 1'
#
loop_
_entity.id
_entity.type
_entity.pdbx_description
1 polymer ?
#
loop_
_entity_poly.entity_id
_entity_poly.type
_entity_poly.pdbx_seq_one_letter_code
_entity_poly.pdbx_strand_id
1 'polypeptide(L)'
;MMLDLQSCGSHSVDGSWKALGKLLIYCSGCSHRGVFNITHIPGHFVYRTRFSRTSGKSFLIPQCRMDDLYVSDPCEHLDQGDDGDVGFFRGVFKSFPISSVRKMLIDRQVILHPTEVCPYCKAKLWNMLQAKMIPRSACVRLGAYDDSIECYVCLNGHMVGACTLLPLSDSEEVSDVEQC
;
A
#
# COMPACT_ATOMS: atom_id res chain seq x y z
N MET A 1 -8.51 9.57 13.01
CA MET A 1 -8.35 9.41 11.55
C MET A 1 -9.13 10.45 10.75
N MET A 2 -10.47 10.47 10.74
CA MET A 2 -11.20 11.51 9.97
C MET A 2 -10.87 12.94 10.46
N LEU A 3 -10.79 13.14 11.78
CA LEU A 3 -10.38 14.42 12.37
C LEU A 3 -8.95 14.84 11.97
N ASP A 4 -8.03 13.87 11.81
CA ASP A 4 -6.64 14.13 11.39
C ASP A 4 -6.52 14.53 9.91
N LEU A 5 -7.47 14.07 9.08
CA LEU A 5 -7.58 14.44 7.67
C LEU A 5 -8.33 15.77 7.47
N GLN A 6 -8.97 16.30 8.51
CA GLN A 6 -9.74 17.55 8.50
C GLN A 6 -9.06 18.68 9.28
N SER A 7 -7.94 18.44 9.97
CA SER A 7 -7.26 19.46 10.79
C SER A 7 -6.73 20.62 9.94
N CYS A 8 -7.28 21.80 10.21
CA CYS A 8 -7.14 23.09 9.53
C CYS A 8 -5.70 23.53 9.18
N GLY A 9 -5.53 24.08 7.96
CA GLY A 9 -4.34 24.80 7.50
C GLY A 9 -3.64 24.12 6.31
N SER A 10 -4.07 24.42 5.07
CA SER A 10 -3.42 24.05 3.79
C SER A 10 -3.26 22.57 3.39
N HIS A 11 -3.62 21.59 4.24
CA HIS A 11 -3.49 20.16 3.91
C HIS A 11 -4.78 19.59 3.28
N SER A 12 -4.91 19.68 1.96
CA SER A 12 -5.95 18.95 1.22
C SER A 12 -5.52 17.50 1.02
N VAL A 13 -6.39 16.55 1.39
CA VAL A 13 -6.30 15.20 0.81
C VAL A 13 -6.67 15.35 -0.66
N ASP A 14 -5.66 15.35 -1.51
CA ASP A 14 -5.87 15.48 -2.94
C ASP A 14 -6.60 14.24 -3.48
N GLY A 15 -7.49 14.44 -4.46
CA GLY A 15 -8.22 13.34 -5.10
C GLY A 15 -9.70 13.18 -4.74
N SER A 16 -10.32 14.16 -4.07
CA SER A 16 -11.75 14.22 -3.70
C SER A 16 -12.15 13.27 -2.56
N TRP A 17 -13.02 13.75 -1.66
CA TRP A 17 -13.68 12.96 -0.61
C TRP A 17 -14.33 11.67 -1.14
N LYS A 18 -14.78 11.66 -2.40
CA LYS A 18 -15.32 10.46 -3.05
C LYS A 18 -14.26 9.37 -3.22
N ALA A 19 -13.03 9.72 -3.63
CA ALA A 19 -11.96 8.74 -3.77
C ALA A 19 -11.47 8.26 -2.42
N LEU A 20 -11.35 9.17 -1.44
CA LEU A 20 -11.01 8.80 -0.06
C LEU A 20 -12.05 7.84 0.51
N GLY A 21 -13.34 8.13 0.35
CA GLY A 21 -14.43 7.23 0.76
C GLY A 21 -14.26 5.84 0.15
N LYS A 22 -14.07 5.74 -1.17
CA LYS A 22 -13.80 4.46 -1.84
C LYS A 22 -12.55 3.76 -1.28
N LEU A 23 -11.46 4.49 -1.09
CA LEU A 23 -10.21 3.95 -0.57
C LEU A 23 -10.36 3.40 0.85
N LEU A 24 -11.25 3.97 1.66
CA LEU A 24 -11.55 3.48 2.99
C LEU A 24 -12.39 2.19 2.95
N ILE A 25 -13.41 2.12 2.09
CA ILE A 25 -14.45 1.08 2.17
C ILE A 25 -14.41 0.03 1.04
N TYR A 26 -13.53 0.15 0.05
CA TYR A 26 -13.53 -0.70 -1.14
C TYR A 26 -12.13 -1.25 -1.43
N CYS A 27 -12.03 -2.57 -1.53
CA CYS A 27 -10.89 -3.24 -2.15
C CYS A 27 -11.12 -3.29 -3.66
N SER A 28 -10.16 -2.80 -4.46
CA SER A 28 -10.30 -2.83 -5.92
C SER A 28 -10.10 -4.22 -6.53
N GLY A 29 -9.53 -5.16 -5.77
CA GLY A 29 -9.03 -6.42 -6.29
C GLY A 29 -7.98 -6.22 -7.39
N CYS A 30 -7.85 -7.20 -8.28
CA CYS A 30 -6.99 -7.15 -9.45
C CYS A 30 -7.76 -7.65 -10.69
N SER A 31 -7.59 -6.96 -11.82
CA SER A 31 -8.05 -7.44 -13.12
C SER A 31 -6.89 -8.10 -13.87
N HIS A 32 -7.15 -9.10 -14.71
CA HIS A 32 -6.16 -9.87 -15.51
C HIS A 32 -5.25 -9.03 -16.47
N ARG A 33 -5.34 -7.70 -16.43
CA ARG A 33 -4.50 -6.73 -17.17
C ARG A 33 -4.22 -5.46 -16.35
N GLY A 34 -4.29 -5.57 -15.03
CA GLY A 34 -4.24 -4.43 -14.13
C GLY A 34 -2.84 -4.10 -13.63
N VAL A 35 -2.81 -3.52 -12.45
CA VAL A 35 -1.61 -3.01 -11.77
C VAL A 35 -0.72 -4.13 -11.21
N PHE A 36 -1.27 -5.31 -10.96
CA PHE A 36 -0.59 -6.43 -10.30
C PHE A 36 -0.55 -7.65 -11.23
N ASN A 37 0.53 -8.42 -11.18
CA ASN A 37 0.65 -9.66 -11.94
C ASN A 37 0.01 -10.84 -11.19
N ILE A 38 -1.27 -10.69 -10.85
CA ILE A 38 -2.08 -11.64 -10.05
C ILE A 38 -3.30 -12.04 -10.87
N THR A 39 -3.76 -13.27 -10.69
CA THR A 39 -5.04 -13.76 -11.22
C THR A 39 -6.20 -12.83 -10.85
N HIS A 40 -7.28 -12.90 -11.64
CA HIS A 40 -8.39 -11.96 -11.50
C HIS A 40 -9.10 -12.13 -10.15
N ILE A 41 -9.03 -11.09 -9.31
CA ILE A 41 -9.70 -11.01 -8.01
C ILE A 41 -10.74 -9.87 -8.08
N PRO A 42 -12.05 -10.17 -7.91
CA PRO A 42 -13.07 -9.13 -7.97
C PRO A 42 -12.97 -8.16 -6.79
N GLY A 43 -13.23 -6.88 -7.06
CA GLY A 43 -13.31 -5.88 -6.01
C GLY A 43 -14.58 -6.01 -5.16
N HIS A 44 -14.52 -5.58 -3.90
CA HIS A 44 -15.60 -5.71 -2.94
C HIS A 44 -15.53 -4.62 -1.85
N PHE A 45 -16.62 -4.45 -1.11
CA PHE A 45 -16.60 -3.63 0.10
C PHE A 45 -15.83 -4.34 1.22
N VAL A 46 -14.93 -3.63 1.88
CA VAL A 46 -14.24 -4.15 3.06
C VAL A 46 -15.10 -3.93 4.29
N TYR A 47 -15.32 -5.02 5.04
CA TYR A 47 -16.14 -5.02 6.24
C TYR A 47 -15.55 -4.13 7.35
N ARG A 48 -14.22 -4.15 7.51
CA ARG A 48 -13.46 -3.28 8.40
C ARG A 48 -12.21 -2.81 7.71
N THR A 49 -11.86 -1.55 7.94
CA THR A 49 -10.58 -1.00 7.51
C THR A 49 -9.95 -0.28 8.69
N ARG A 50 -8.64 -0.46 8.87
CA ARG A 50 -7.88 0.28 9.88
C ARG A 50 -6.63 0.83 9.24
N PHE A 51 -6.62 2.13 9.03
CA PHE A 51 -5.44 2.82 8.53
C PHE A 51 -4.58 3.28 9.69
N SER A 52 -3.29 2.95 9.62
CA SER A 52 -2.31 3.26 10.67
C SER A 52 -1.14 4.05 10.11
N ARG A 53 -0.81 5.16 10.79
CA ARG A 53 0.42 5.93 10.51
C ARG A 53 1.66 5.13 10.87
N THR A 54 1.60 4.31 11.92
CA THR A 54 2.70 3.42 12.31
C THR A 54 2.96 2.36 11.24
N SER A 55 1.90 1.79 10.66
CA SER A 55 2.03 0.91 9.50
C SER A 55 2.65 1.67 8.34
N GLY A 56 2.12 2.84 7.97
CA GLY A 56 2.67 3.65 6.88
C GLY A 56 4.16 4.00 7.02
N LYS A 57 4.65 4.28 8.23
CA LYS A 57 6.10 4.50 8.46
C LYS A 57 6.97 3.30 8.05
N SER A 58 6.46 2.07 8.14
CA SER A 58 7.19 0.86 7.72
C SER A 58 7.26 0.66 6.20
N PHE A 59 6.46 1.41 5.43
CA PHE A 59 6.50 1.46 3.96
C PHE A 59 7.40 2.56 3.42
N LEU A 60 8.03 3.36 4.29
CA LEU A 60 8.84 4.50 3.89
C LEU A 60 10.32 4.23 4.16
N ILE A 61 11.15 4.45 3.13
CA ILE A 61 12.60 4.49 3.29
C ILE A 61 13.00 5.60 4.30
N PRO A 62 14.16 5.49 4.96
CA PRO A 62 14.56 6.41 6.03
C PRO A 62 14.40 7.90 5.69
N GLN A 63 14.74 8.29 4.46
CA GLN A 63 14.66 9.68 3.96
C GLN A 63 13.23 10.23 3.89
N CYS A 64 12.22 9.34 3.83
CA CYS A 64 10.82 9.70 3.70
C CYS A 64 10.02 9.49 4.98
N ARG A 65 10.62 9.02 6.08
CA ARG A 65 9.87 8.64 7.31
C ARG A 65 9.11 9.77 8.00
N MET A 66 9.39 11.02 7.62
CA MET A 66 8.66 12.20 8.09
C MET A 66 7.35 12.43 7.32
N ASP A 67 7.16 11.76 6.18
CA ASP A 67 5.92 11.85 5.43
C ASP A 67 4.77 11.17 6.16
N ASP A 68 3.59 11.78 6.07
CA ASP A 68 2.38 11.30 6.71
C ASP A 68 1.64 10.31 5.82
N LEU A 69 2.16 9.08 5.75
CA LEU A 69 1.50 7.96 5.11
C LEU A 69 0.70 7.16 6.14
N TYR A 70 -0.56 6.88 5.81
CA TYR A 70 -1.42 5.94 6.52
C TYR A 70 -1.67 4.73 5.62
N VAL A 71 -1.48 3.52 6.13
CA VAL A 71 -1.69 2.27 5.37
C VAL A 71 -2.69 1.38 6.10
N SER A 72 -3.60 0.76 5.36
CA SER A 72 -4.57 -0.21 5.87
C SER A 72 -3.92 -1.56 6.10
N ASP A 73 -4.49 -2.33 7.01
CA ASP A 73 -4.28 -3.78 7.00
C ASP A 73 -4.68 -4.35 5.62
N PRO A 74 -3.98 -5.39 5.11
CA PRO A 74 -4.33 -6.02 3.86
C PRO A 74 -5.69 -6.71 3.95
N CYS A 75 -6.44 -6.67 2.84
CA CYS A 75 -7.59 -7.53 2.62
C CYS A 75 -7.07 -8.86 2.08
N GLU A 76 -7.35 -9.95 2.79
CA GLU A 76 -6.86 -11.29 2.46
C GLU A 76 -7.80 -11.99 1.49
N HIS A 77 -7.21 -12.58 0.45
CA HIS A 77 -7.87 -13.36 -0.58
C HIS A 77 -7.16 -14.71 -0.64
N LEU A 78 -7.78 -15.70 0.00
CA LEU A 78 -7.19 -17.03 0.17
C LEU A 78 -7.40 -17.90 -1.07
N ASP A 79 -6.56 -18.93 -1.22
CA ASP A 79 -6.71 -19.98 -2.24
C ASP A 79 -6.72 -19.46 -3.69
N GLN A 80 -5.85 -18.51 -4.05
CA GLN A 80 -5.78 -17.94 -5.41
C GLN A 80 -4.97 -18.82 -6.41
N GLY A 81 -4.94 -20.14 -6.17
CA GLY A 81 -4.18 -21.09 -6.98
C GLY A 81 -2.68 -20.87 -6.87
N ASP A 82 -2.00 -20.71 -8.01
CA ASP A 82 -0.54 -20.53 -8.08
C ASP A 82 -0.06 -19.24 -7.40
N ASP A 83 -0.94 -18.24 -7.21
CA ASP A 83 -0.62 -16.97 -6.55
C ASP A 83 -0.61 -17.08 -5.01
N GLY A 84 -1.07 -18.20 -4.45
CA GLY A 84 -1.19 -18.42 -3.01
C GLY A 84 -2.23 -17.51 -2.35
N ASP A 85 -1.99 -17.15 -1.09
CA ASP A 85 -2.82 -16.19 -0.38
C ASP A 85 -2.39 -14.76 -0.72
N VAL A 86 -3.32 -13.95 -1.21
CA VAL A 86 -3.04 -12.59 -1.69
C VAL A 86 -3.59 -11.54 -0.74
N GLY A 87 -2.76 -10.57 -0.36
CA GLY A 87 -3.15 -9.42 0.45
C GLY A 87 -3.21 -8.13 -0.37
N PHE A 88 -4.37 -7.49 -0.47
CA PHE A 88 -4.47 -6.12 -1.03
C PHE A 88 -4.51 -5.07 0.06
N PHE A 89 -3.54 -4.17 0.06
CA PHE A 89 -3.48 -3.05 1.01
C PHE A 89 -3.64 -1.70 0.31
N ARG A 90 -4.06 -0.71 1.09
CA ARG A 90 -4.39 0.63 0.61
C ARG A 90 -3.68 1.63 1.49
N GLY A 91 -3.31 2.78 0.94
CA GLY A 91 -2.71 3.84 1.73
C GLY A 91 -3.08 5.22 1.23
N VAL A 92 -2.94 6.21 2.11
CA VAL A 92 -3.17 7.62 1.77
C VAL A 92 -2.11 8.47 2.46
N PHE A 93 -1.45 9.31 1.67
CA PHE A 93 -0.63 10.38 2.18
C PHE A 93 -1.51 11.55 2.58
N LYS A 94 -1.32 12.10 3.79
CA LYS A 94 -2.02 13.32 4.23
C LYS A 94 -1.61 14.55 3.39
N SER A 95 -0.34 14.62 2.99
CA SER A 95 0.24 15.79 2.31
C SER A 95 1.20 15.38 1.18
N PHE A 96 0.72 14.59 0.22
CA PHE A 96 1.57 14.05 -0.85
C PHE A 96 2.31 15.10 -1.71
N PRO A 97 1.71 16.24 -2.10
CA PRO A 97 2.38 17.22 -2.97
C PRO A 97 3.70 17.76 -2.42
N ILE A 98 3.81 17.84 -1.09
CA ILE A 98 5.00 18.34 -0.39
C ILE A 98 5.83 17.22 0.23
N SER A 99 5.48 15.96 -0.02
CA SER A 99 6.15 14.80 0.58
C SER A 99 7.55 14.58 0.01
N SER A 100 8.44 14.08 0.87
CA SER A 100 9.76 13.60 0.46
C SER A 100 9.66 12.47 -0.55
N VAL A 101 8.65 11.58 -0.44
CA VAL A 101 8.37 10.55 -1.45
C VAL A 101 8.17 11.16 -2.83
N ARG A 102 7.25 12.13 -2.97
CA ARG A 102 6.98 12.76 -4.27
C ARG A 102 8.23 13.45 -4.82
N LYS A 103 8.95 14.18 -3.97
CA LYS A 103 10.21 14.82 -4.35
C LYS A 103 11.20 13.80 -4.90
N MET A 104 11.40 12.68 -4.19
CA MET A 104 12.33 11.64 -4.63
C MET A 104 11.89 10.92 -5.91
N LEU A 105 10.59 10.70 -6.12
CA LEU A 105 10.08 10.13 -7.37
C LEU A 105 10.38 11.04 -8.57
N ILE A 106 10.24 12.35 -8.39
CA ILE A 106 10.57 13.35 -9.42
C ILE A 106 12.09 13.44 -9.63
N ASP A 107 12.87 13.54 -8.56
CA ASP A 107 14.34 13.64 -8.61
C ASP A 107 14.97 12.41 -9.28
N ARG A 108 14.38 11.22 -9.05
CA ARG A 108 14.79 9.96 -9.70
C ARG A 108 14.22 9.79 -11.11
N GLN A 109 13.47 10.76 -11.62
CA GLN A 109 12.84 10.73 -12.94
C GLN A 109 12.00 9.45 -13.17
N VAL A 110 11.30 9.00 -12.13
CA VAL A 110 10.47 7.79 -12.21
C VAL A 110 9.32 8.05 -13.19
N ILE A 111 9.23 7.19 -14.20
CA ILE A 111 8.20 7.29 -15.23
C ILE A 111 6.86 6.84 -14.63
N LEU A 112 5.79 7.58 -14.93
CA LEU A 112 4.44 7.17 -14.58
C LEU A 112 4.07 5.90 -15.35
N HIS A 113 3.28 5.04 -14.71
CA HIS A 113 2.77 3.83 -15.34
C HIS A 113 2.05 4.18 -16.65
N PRO A 114 2.39 3.51 -17.78
CA PRO A 114 1.92 3.91 -19.10
C PRO A 114 0.39 3.81 -19.24
N THR A 115 -0.18 2.70 -18.80
CA THR A 115 -1.61 2.38 -18.97
C THR A 115 -2.41 2.58 -17.68
N GLU A 116 -1.95 1.96 -16.60
CA GLU A 116 -2.69 1.91 -15.35
C GLU A 116 -2.90 3.26 -14.65
N VAL A 117 -4.00 3.31 -13.91
CA VAL A 117 -4.43 4.46 -13.11
C VAL A 117 -4.95 4.01 -11.76
N CYS A 118 -4.93 4.92 -10.79
CA CYS A 118 -5.45 4.66 -9.46
C CYS A 118 -6.91 4.18 -9.53
N PRO A 119 -7.26 3.03 -8.93
CA PRO A 119 -8.61 2.49 -9.00
C PRO A 119 -9.65 3.42 -8.35
N TYR A 120 -9.22 4.25 -7.39
CA TYR A 120 -10.11 5.12 -6.61
C TYR A 120 -10.35 6.49 -7.26
N CYS A 121 -9.29 7.15 -7.76
CA CYS A 121 -9.36 8.51 -8.30
C CYS A 121 -8.99 8.65 -9.79
N LYS A 122 -8.56 7.56 -10.44
CA LYS A 122 -8.15 7.52 -11.86
C LYS A 122 -6.93 8.38 -12.22
N ALA A 123 -6.20 8.92 -11.25
CA ALA A 123 -4.92 9.58 -11.49
C ALA A 123 -3.83 8.58 -11.89
N LYS A 124 -2.82 9.05 -12.64
CA LYS A 124 -1.64 8.25 -13.02
C LYS A 124 -0.87 7.78 -11.79
N LEU A 125 -0.20 6.63 -11.91
CA LEU A 125 0.51 5.93 -10.85
C LEU A 125 2.03 5.95 -11.10
N TRP A 126 2.82 5.98 -10.04
CA TRP A 126 4.23 5.59 -10.04
C TRP A 126 4.40 4.20 -9.44
N ASN A 127 5.30 3.39 -10.00
CA ASN A 127 5.73 2.13 -9.40
C ASN A 127 6.79 2.42 -8.32
N MET A 128 6.44 2.19 -7.06
CA MET A 128 7.31 2.47 -5.91
C MET A 128 8.44 1.45 -5.75
N LEU A 129 8.22 0.20 -6.20
CA LEU A 129 9.23 -0.85 -6.16
C LEU A 129 10.33 -0.56 -7.19
N GLN A 130 9.97 -0.28 -8.44
CA GLN A 130 10.91 0.12 -9.49
C GLN A 130 11.67 1.39 -9.10
N ALA A 131 11.02 2.30 -8.37
CA ALA A 131 11.64 3.49 -7.84
C ALA A 131 12.59 3.25 -6.65
N LYS A 132 12.72 2.01 -6.14
CA LYS A 132 13.48 1.66 -4.91
C LYS A 132 13.03 2.48 -3.70
N MET A 133 11.70 2.58 -3.52
CA MET A 133 11.07 3.35 -2.45
C MET A 133 10.41 2.49 -1.37
N ILE A 134 10.40 1.16 -1.54
CA ILE A 134 9.81 0.21 -0.58
C ILE A 134 10.94 -0.48 0.21
N PRO A 135 11.00 -0.32 1.54
CA PRO A 135 11.95 -1.04 2.38
C PRO A 135 11.47 -2.46 2.70
N ARG A 136 12.40 -3.38 3.00
CA ARG A 136 12.08 -4.77 3.43
C ARG A 136 11.15 -4.86 4.65
N SER A 137 11.17 -3.83 5.51
CA SER A 137 10.24 -3.73 6.64
C SER A 137 8.77 -3.73 6.24
N ALA A 138 8.44 -3.41 4.99
CA ALA A 138 7.08 -3.48 4.46
C ALA A 138 6.58 -4.93 4.38
N CYS A 139 7.39 -5.89 3.93
CA CYS A 139 7.03 -7.32 3.87
C CYS A 139 6.73 -7.86 5.27
N VAL A 140 7.63 -7.56 6.22
CA VAL A 140 7.46 -7.96 7.62
C VAL A 140 6.19 -7.37 8.22
N ARG A 141 5.86 -6.11 7.92
CA ARG A 141 4.61 -5.47 8.39
C ARG A 141 3.36 -6.17 7.85
N LEU A 142 3.42 -6.65 6.61
CA LEU A 142 2.29 -7.29 5.94
C LEU A 142 2.18 -8.79 6.22
N GLY A 143 3.17 -9.40 6.89
CA GLY A 143 3.23 -10.85 6.99
C GLY A 143 3.37 -11.50 5.61
N ALA A 144 4.10 -10.86 4.70
CA ALA A 144 4.26 -11.28 3.31
C ALA A 144 5.64 -11.89 3.05
N TYR A 145 5.74 -12.72 2.01
CA TYR A 145 7.03 -13.20 1.52
C TYR A 145 7.94 -12.03 1.15
N ASP A 146 9.26 -12.21 1.36
CA ASP A 146 10.25 -11.27 0.85
C ASP A 146 10.07 -11.09 -0.66
N ASP A 147 10.23 -9.86 -1.14
CA ASP A 147 10.12 -9.47 -2.56
C ASP A 147 8.76 -9.71 -3.24
N SER A 148 7.72 -10.08 -2.49
CA SER A 148 6.35 -10.27 -3.04
C SER A 148 5.50 -9.00 -3.09
N ILE A 149 6.01 -7.85 -2.63
CA ILE A 149 5.24 -6.60 -2.59
C ILE A 149 5.29 -5.89 -3.93
N GLU A 150 4.11 -5.65 -4.49
CA GLU A 150 3.89 -4.64 -5.50
C GLU A 150 3.23 -3.41 -4.87
N CYS A 151 3.75 -2.22 -5.13
CA CYS A 151 3.24 -0.99 -4.53
C CYS A 151 3.33 0.19 -5.49
N TYR A 152 2.24 0.93 -5.58
CA TYR A 152 2.10 2.08 -6.46
C TYR A 152 1.51 3.26 -5.69
N VAL A 153 1.90 4.48 -6.08
CA VAL A 153 1.33 5.71 -5.54
C VAL A 153 0.85 6.61 -6.68
N CYS A 154 -0.36 7.16 -6.57
CA CYS A 154 -0.90 8.04 -7.59
C CYS A 154 -0.51 9.51 -7.35
N LEU A 155 -0.71 10.36 -8.35
CA LEU A 155 -0.42 11.80 -8.27
C LEU A 155 -1.14 12.53 -7.11
N ASN A 156 -2.22 11.95 -6.59
CA ASN A 156 -3.00 12.46 -5.46
C ASN A 156 -2.60 11.84 -4.10
N GLY A 157 -1.58 10.97 -4.06
CA GLY A 157 -1.11 10.35 -2.82
C GLY A 157 -1.90 9.13 -2.35
N HIS A 158 -2.71 8.52 -3.21
CA HIS A 158 -3.28 7.21 -2.91
C HIS A 158 -2.26 6.12 -3.21
N MET A 159 -1.97 5.31 -2.21
CA MET A 159 -1.17 4.10 -2.33
C MET A 159 -2.08 2.89 -2.56
N VAL A 160 -1.70 2.05 -3.50
CA VAL A 160 -2.30 0.72 -3.74
C VAL A 160 -1.18 -0.29 -3.79
N GLY A 161 -1.39 -1.42 -3.13
CA GLY A 161 -0.43 -2.50 -3.21
C GLY A 161 -1.05 -3.87 -3.04
N ALA A 162 -0.28 -4.85 -3.46
CA ALA A 162 -0.58 -6.26 -3.35
C ALA A 162 0.66 -6.98 -2.81
N CYS A 163 0.46 -8.11 -2.13
CA CYS A 163 1.52 -8.97 -1.69
C CYS A 163 1.06 -10.43 -1.62
N THR A 164 2.01 -11.36 -1.72
CA THR A 164 1.76 -12.76 -1.38
C THR A 164 1.99 -12.95 0.11
N LEU A 165 0.94 -13.33 0.82
CA LEU A 165 0.93 -13.53 2.27
C LEU A 165 1.68 -14.81 2.61
N LEU A 166 2.37 -14.80 3.75
CA LEU A 166 2.90 -16.01 4.35
C LEU A 166 1.71 -16.86 4.82
N PRO A 167 1.75 -18.18 4.61
CA PRO A 167 0.76 -19.06 5.20
C PRO A 167 0.83 -18.91 6.72
N LEU A 168 -0.33 -18.89 7.36
CA LEU A 168 -0.42 -18.98 8.82
C LEU A 168 0.09 -20.36 9.23
N SER A 169 1.37 -20.44 9.59
CA SER A 169 1.96 -21.65 10.15
C SER A 169 1.68 -21.66 11.65
N ASP A 170 0.94 -22.66 12.13
CA ASP A 170 0.78 -22.97 13.57
C ASP A 170 2.07 -23.53 14.20
N SER A 171 3.24 -23.23 13.64
CA SER A 171 4.51 -23.68 14.17
C SER A 171 4.91 -22.79 15.35
N GLU A 172 4.45 -23.18 16.55
CA GLU A 172 5.14 -22.91 17.81
C GLU A 172 6.52 -23.60 17.79
N GLU A 173 7.44 -23.18 16.91
CA GLU A 173 8.85 -23.50 17.11
C GLU A 173 9.42 -22.47 18.07
N VAL A 174 9.17 -22.73 19.35
CA VAL A 174 9.97 -22.22 20.45
C VAL A 174 11.40 -22.64 20.16
N SER A 175 12.22 -21.72 19.65
CA SER A 175 13.65 -21.92 19.65
C SER A 175 14.07 -22.01 21.12
N ASP A 176 14.29 -23.23 21.61
CA ASP A 176 15.07 -23.47 22.81
C ASP A 176 16.45 -22.88 22.56
N VAL A 177 16.63 -21.63 22.96
CA VAL A 177 17.94 -21.02 23.05
C VAL A 177 18.59 -21.67 24.27
N GLU A 178 19.24 -22.80 24.04
CA GLU A 178 20.19 -23.36 25.00
C GLU A 178 21.19 -22.26 25.36
N GLN A 179 21.25 -22.04 26.66
CA GLN A 179 22.10 -21.12 27.36
C GLN A 179 23.56 -21.61 27.25
N CYS A 180 24.43 -20.86 26.57
CA CYS A 180 25.88 -20.90 26.80
C CYS A 180 26.56 -19.60 26.37
#